data_AF-A0A7V5MI50-F1
#
_entry.id   AF-A0A7V5MI50-F1
#
_cell.length_a   1.000
_cell.length_b   1.000
_cell.length_c   1.000
_cell.angle_alpha   90.00
_cell.angle_beta   90.00
_cell.angle_gamma   90.00
#
_symmetry.space_group_name_H-M   'P 1'
#
loop_
_entity.id
_entity.type
_entity.pdbx_description
1 polymer ?
#
loop_
_entity_poly.entity_id
_entity_poly.type
_entity_poly.pdbx_seq_one_letter_code
_entity_poly.pdbx_strand_id
1 'polypeptide(L)'
;GLNEELPFSTEHNVDHPISLYAASKKSNELMAHTYSHLYGIATTGLRFFTVYGPWGRPDMALFLFVKAALEGRAIDVFNNGEMLRDFTYIDDIVEGVIRVIDNPAQPDPSWNGKDGRVSTSSAPYKVYNIGNQNPVKLMDFITAIENKLGKTIEKNMLPIQPGDVPATFANVDDLVEDLGYKPATPIQEGIDNFVDWYLDFFKETV
;
A
#
# COMPACT_ATOMS: atom_id res chain seq x y z
N GLY A 1 -7.99 -2.92 -9.74
CA GLY A 1 -9.16 -3.24 -10.58
C GLY A 1 -8.66 -3.90 -11.85
N LEU A 2 -9.46 -3.90 -12.92
CA LEU A 2 -9.02 -4.34 -14.25
C LEU A 2 -8.20 -3.29 -15.01
N ASN A 3 -7.99 -2.10 -14.43
CA ASN A 3 -7.09 -1.11 -15.02
C ASN A 3 -5.65 -1.63 -15.00
N GLU A 4 -4.97 -1.56 -16.15
CA GLU A 4 -3.57 -1.96 -16.34
C GLU A 4 -2.63 -0.74 -16.46
N GLU A 5 -3.18 0.48 -16.47
CA GLU A 5 -2.40 1.72 -16.58
C GLU A 5 -1.61 2.01 -15.29
N LEU A 6 -0.29 2.11 -15.44
CA LEU A 6 0.66 2.43 -14.38
C LEU A 6 1.39 3.74 -14.67
N PRO A 7 1.69 4.56 -13.64
CA PRO A 7 1.31 4.36 -12.23
C PRO A 7 -0.21 4.56 -12.01
N PHE A 8 -0.77 3.88 -11.01
CA PHE A 8 -2.19 4.04 -10.69
C PHE A 8 -2.44 5.43 -10.12
N SER A 9 -3.27 6.22 -10.82
CA SER A 9 -3.68 7.57 -10.40
C SER A 9 -5.05 7.55 -9.72
N THR A 10 -5.26 8.53 -8.84
CA THR A 10 -6.57 8.83 -8.24
C THR A 10 -7.60 9.27 -9.28
N GLU A 11 -7.14 9.77 -10.43
CA GLU A 11 -7.97 10.20 -11.57
C GLU A 11 -8.40 9.04 -12.49
N HIS A 12 -7.82 7.85 -12.33
CA HIS A 12 -8.24 6.69 -13.11
C HIS A 12 -9.63 6.19 -12.70
N ASN A 13 -10.37 5.65 -13.67
CA ASN A 13 -11.63 4.97 -13.40
C ASN A 13 -11.41 3.73 -12.51
N VAL A 14 -12.30 3.54 -11.53
CA VAL A 14 -12.23 2.46 -10.53
C VAL A 14 -13.51 1.63 -10.46
N ASP A 15 -14.32 1.64 -11.53
CA ASP A 15 -15.64 1.00 -11.57
C ASP A 15 -15.58 -0.51 -11.90
N HIS A 16 -14.38 -1.04 -12.15
CA HIS A 16 -14.14 -2.44 -12.49
C HIS A 16 -13.26 -3.14 -11.42
N PRO A 17 -13.76 -3.31 -10.18
CA PRO A 17 -13.05 -4.03 -9.13
C PRO A 17 -13.01 -5.54 -9.43
N ILE A 18 -11.87 -6.18 -9.16
CA ILE A 18 -11.65 -7.63 -9.37
C ILE A 18 -11.96 -8.47 -8.11
N SER A 19 -12.29 -7.81 -7.00
CA SER A 19 -12.58 -8.47 -5.73
C SER A 19 -13.71 -7.75 -4.98
N LEU A 20 -14.44 -8.51 -4.15
CA LEU A 20 -15.46 -7.95 -3.27
C LEU A 20 -14.86 -6.94 -2.28
N TYR A 21 -13.62 -7.19 -1.82
CA TYR A 21 -12.87 -6.24 -1.01
C TYR A 21 -12.72 -4.89 -1.73
N ALA A 22 -12.25 -4.88 -2.97
CA ALA A 22 -12.09 -3.65 -3.75
C ALA A 22 -13.44 -2.94 -3.98
N ALA A 23 -14.50 -3.69 -4.30
CA ALA A 23 -15.85 -3.13 -4.42
C ALA A 23 -16.30 -2.44 -3.11
N SER A 24 -16.09 -3.09 -1.97
CA SER A 24 -16.46 -2.52 -0.66
C SER A 24 -15.70 -1.23 -0.33
N LYS A 25 -14.41 -1.15 -0.68
CA LYS A 25 -13.59 0.05 -0.49
C LYS A 25 -14.02 1.19 -1.40
N LYS A 26 -14.38 0.90 -2.66
CA LYS A 26 -14.94 1.93 -3.55
C LYS A 26 -16.29 2.44 -3.04
N SER A 27 -17.14 1.56 -2.51
CA SER A 27 -18.39 1.99 -1.87
C SER A 27 -18.16 2.92 -0.68
N ASN A 28 -17.07 2.75 0.08
CA ASN A 28 -16.72 3.69 1.15
C ASN A 28 -16.42 5.10 0.62
N GLU A 29 -15.71 5.23 -0.50
CA GLU A 29 -15.46 6.54 -1.14
C GLU A 29 -16.78 7.23 -1.55
N LEU A 30 -17.70 6.49 -2.17
CA LEU A 30 -19.00 7.01 -2.58
C LEU A 30 -19.84 7.44 -1.37
N MET A 31 -19.84 6.64 -0.30
CA MET A 31 -20.51 6.99 0.95
C MET A 31 -19.89 8.24 1.58
N ALA A 32 -18.56 8.34 1.65
CA ALA A 32 -17.87 9.51 2.19
C ALA A 32 -18.18 10.79 1.41
N HIS A 33 -18.19 10.71 0.08
CA HIS A 33 -18.58 11.82 -0.79
C HIS A 33 -20.00 12.31 -0.50
N THR A 34 -20.98 11.41 -0.45
CA THR A 34 -22.38 11.78 -0.21
C THR A 34 -22.57 12.43 1.17
N TYR A 35 -21.90 11.93 2.22
CA TYR A 35 -21.91 12.55 3.54
C TYR A 35 -21.24 13.93 3.54
N SER A 36 -20.14 14.10 2.81
CA SER A 36 -19.46 15.40 2.68
C SER A 36 -20.35 16.41 1.97
N HIS A 37 -21.02 15.99 0.90
CA HIS A 37 -21.91 16.85 0.12
C HIS A 37 -23.17 17.27 0.89
N LEU A 38 -23.83 16.32 1.58
CA LEU A 38 -25.09 16.59 2.27
C LEU A 38 -24.91 17.28 3.62
N TYR A 39 -23.81 17.01 4.32
CA TYR A 39 -23.64 17.40 5.72
C TYR A 39 -22.36 18.20 6.00
N GLY A 40 -21.52 18.47 4.98
CA GLY A 40 -20.31 19.26 5.14
C GLY A 40 -19.22 18.60 6.00
N ILE A 41 -19.31 17.28 6.21
CA ILE A 41 -18.29 16.53 6.96
C ILE A 41 -17.04 16.42 6.07
N ALA A 42 -15.91 16.96 6.53
CA ALA A 42 -14.66 16.82 5.79
C ALA A 42 -14.20 15.35 5.80
N THR A 43 -14.01 14.78 4.61
CA THR A 43 -13.55 13.39 4.48
C THR A 43 -12.35 13.29 3.54
N THR A 44 -11.32 12.57 4.01
CA THR A 44 -10.16 12.22 3.20
C THR A 44 -10.04 10.70 3.12
N GLY A 45 -10.15 10.15 1.91
CA GLY A 45 -9.90 8.75 1.63
C GLY A 45 -8.43 8.51 1.30
N LEU A 46 -7.80 7.53 1.94
CA LEU A 46 -6.45 7.09 1.63
C LEU A 46 -6.48 5.70 1.00
N ARG A 47 -6.03 5.61 -0.26
CA ARG A 47 -5.84 4.34 -0.97
C ARG A 47 -4.45 3.82 -0.65
N PHE A 48 -4.40 2.91 0.32
CA PHE A 48 -3.17 2.25 0.74
C PHE A 48 -2.68 1.23 -0.30
N PHE A 49 -1.36 1.22 -0.47
CA PHE A 49 -0.63 0.14 -1.12
C PHE A 49 -0.07 -0.83 -0.07
N THR A 50 0.94 -1.63 -0.40
CA THR A 50 1.39 -2.70 0.50
C THR A 50 2.20 -2.10 1.66
N VAL A 51 1.66 -2.16 2.87
CA VAL A 51 2.34 -1.67 4.08
C VAL A 51 3.09 -2.81 4.76
N TYR A 52 4.30 -2.53 5.25
CA TYR A 52 5.10 -3.49 6.02
C TYR A 52 5.87 -2.81 7.16
N GLY A 53 6.32 -3.60 8.14
CA GLY A 53 7.10 -3.12 9.28
C GLY A 53 6.71 -3.82 10.58
N PRO A 54 7.36 -3.48 11.70
CA PRO A 54 7.05 -4.01 13.04
C PRO A 54 5.55 -3.99 13.35
N TRP A 55 5.08 -4.99 14.10
CA TRP A 55 3.64 -5.18 14.39
C TRP A 55 2.76 -5.42 13.16
N GLY A 56 3.38 -5.77 12.02
CA GLY A 56 2.68 -6.17 10.80
C GLY A 56 1.80 -7.40 10.99
N ARG A 57 0.84 -7.58 10.07
CA ARG A 57 -0.14 -8.65 10.16
C ARG A 57 0.46 -10.02 9.80
N PRO A 58 0.11 -11.11 10.52
CA PRO A 58 0.71 -12.43 10.32
C PRO A 58 0.30 -13.11 9.01
N ASP A 59 -0.71 -12.60 8.31
CA ASP A 59 -1.19 -13.09 7.02
C ASP A 59 -0.46 -12.46 5.80
N MET A 60 0.49 -11.55 6.03
CA MET A 60 1.18 -10.82 4.95
C MET A 60 2.60 -11.31 4.70
N ALA A 61 3.08 -11.07 3.47
CA ALA A 61 4.30 -11.63 2.89
C ALA A 61 5.53 -11.58 3.83
N LEU A 62 5.89 -10.41 4.35
CA LEU A 62 7.07 -10.25 5.22
C LEU A 62 7.02 -11.17 6.45
N PHE A 63 5.87 -11.19 7.13
CA PHE A 63 5.68 -12.01 8.31
C PHE A 63 5.74 -13.50 7.96
N LEU A 64 5.05 -13.91 6.91
CA LEU A 64 5.04 -15.30 6.44
C LEU A 64 6.45 -15.76 6.04
N PHE A 65 7.22 -14.92 5.36
CA PHE A 65 8.56 -15.25 4.88
C PHE A 65 9.57 -15.35 6.03
N VAL A 66 9.57 -14.40 6.97
CA VAL A 66 10.46 -14.46 8.15
C VAL A 66 10.12 -15.70 9.00
N LYS A 67 8.83 -15.97 9.23
CA LYS A 67 8.40 -17.16 9.95
C LYS A 67 8.86 -18.45 9.26
N ALA A 68 8.61 -18.57 7.95
CA ALA A 68 9.02 -19.75 7.18
C ALA A 68 10.55 -19.93 7.19
N ALA A 69 11.30 -18.83 7.06
CA ALA A 69 12.77 -18.85 7.11
C ALA A 69 13.31 -19.37 8.46
N LEU A 70 12.73 -18.91 9.58
CA LEU A 70 13.11 -19.34 10.92
C LEU A 70 12.72 -20.81 11.18
N GLU A 71 11.58 -21.25 10.65
CA GLU A 71 11.10 -22.63 10.77
C GLU A 71 11.73 -23.61 9.76
N GLY A 72 12.61 -23.14 8.86
CA GLY A 72 13.22 -23.96 7.82
C GLY A 72 12.20 -24.51 6.80
N ARG A 73 11.11 -23.76 6.54
CA ARG A 73 10.08 -24.11 5.55
C ARG A 73 10.23 -23.29 4.28
N ALA A 74 9.83 -23.89 3.15
CA ALA A 74 9.75 -23.18 1.89
C ALA A 74 8.66 -22.09 1.89
N ILE A 75 8.88 -21.04 1.11
CA ILE A 75 7.89 -19.99 0.82
C ILE A 75 7.30 -20.17 -0.58
N ASP A 76 6.04 -19.81 -0.74
CA ASP A 76 5.39 -19.78 -2.05
C ASP A 76 5.61 -18.41 -2.71
N VAL A 77 6.19 -18.42 -3.91
CA VAL A 77 6.50 -17.21 -4.70
C VAL A 77 5.70 -17.25 -5.99
N PHE A 78 4.61 -16.47 -6.03
CA PHE A 78 3.73 -16.39 -7.19
C PHE A 78 4.32 -15.53 -8.33
N ASN A 79 3.76 -15.69 -9.53
CA ASN A 79 4.23 -15.06 -10.77
C ASN A 79 5.72 -15.30 -11.04
N ASN A 80 6.25 -16.45 -10.64
CA ASN A 80 7.66 -16.81 -10.76
C ASN A 80 8.64 -15.75 -10.21
N GLY A 81 8.26 -15.00 -9.17
CA GLY A 81 9.12 -13.98 -8.54
C GLY A 81 9.19 -12.64 -9.27
N GLU A 82 8.54 -12.52 -10.43
CA GLU A 82 8.52 -11.31 -11.25
C GLU A 82 7.48 -10.27 -10.77
N MET A 83 6.93 -10.43 -9.56
CA MET A 83 5.98 -9.47 -9.01
C MET A 83 6.68 -8.17 -8.61
N LEU A 84 6.12 -7.05 -9.06
CA LEU A 84 6.48 -5.72 -8.58
C LEU A 84 5.46 -5.29 -7.52
N ARG A 85 5.97 -4.80 -6.39
CA ARG A 85 5.14 -4.36 -5.27
C ARG A 85 5.61 -3.00 -4.79
N ASP A 86 4.63 -2.15 -4.50
CA ASP A 86 4.85 -0.87 -3.86
C ASP A 86 4.78 -1.09 -2.34
N PHE A 87 5.93 -1.46 -1.77
CA PHE A 87 6.10 -1.69 -0.34
C PHE A 87 6.43 -0.36 0.34
N THR A 88 5.58 0.05 1.27
CA THR A 88 5.76 1.27 2.07
C THR A 88 5.97 0.90 3.53
N TYR A 89 7.04 1.42 4.14
CA TYR A 89 7.33 1.14 5.54
C TYR A 89 6.30 1.82 6.45
N ILE A 90 6.02 1.19 7.60
CA ILE A 90 4.94 1.61 8.50
C ILE A 90 5.13 3.04 9.01
N ASP A 91 6.35 3.48 9.29
CA ASP A 91 6.60 4.82 9.81
C ASP A 91 6.35 5.90 8.74
N ASP A 92 6.69 5.62 7.47
CA ASP A 92 6.35 6.50 6.35
C ASP A 92 4.82 6.62 6.20
N ILE A 93 4.10 5.50 6.33
CA ILE A 93 2.63 5.51 6.32
C ILE A 93 2.05 6.34 7.45
N VAL A 94 2.55 6.17 8.67
CA VAL A 94 2.08 6.91 9.85
C VAL A 94 2.31 8.41 9.66
N GLU A 95 3.47 8.80 9.14
CA GLU A 95 3.79 10.19 8.82
C GLU A 95 2.78 10.80 7.83
N GLY A 96 2.48 10.10 6.73
CA GLY A 96 1.49 10.56 5.75
C GLY A 96 0.07 10.65 6.31
N VAL A 97 -0.33 9.70 7.16
CA VAL A 97 -1.64 9.75 7.84
C VAL A 97 -1.75 10.94 8.78
N ILE A 98 -0.71 11.24 9.56
CA ILE A 98 -0.69 12.40 10.47
C ILE A 98 -0.83 13.70 9.68
N ARG A 99 -0.09 13.86 8.57
CA ARG A 99 -0.23 15.04 7.69
C ARG A 99 -1.66 15.26 7.22
N VAL A 100 -2.34 14.18 6.83
CA VAL A 100 -3.73 14.23 6.35
C VAL A 100 -4.71 14.61 7.46
N ILE A 101 -4.51 14.10 8.68
CA ILE A 101 -5.33 14.46 9.85
C ILE A 101 -5.22 15.95 10.16
N ASP A 102 -4.00 16.49 10.10
CA ASP A 102 -3.72 17.91 10.38
C ASP A 102 -4.17 18.85 9.24
N ASN A 103 -4.53 18.31 8.08
CA ASN A 103 -4.96 19.06 6.89
C ASN A 103 -6.27 18.50 6.32
N PRO A 104 -7.43 18.73 6.98
CA PRO A 104 -8.72 18.23 6.52
C PRO A 104 -9.09 18.70 5.11
N ALA A 105 -9.75 17.82 4.34
CA ALA A 105 -10.20 18.12 2.98
C ALA A 105 -11.01 19.42 2.91
N GLN A 106 -10.70 20.25 1.92
CA GLN A 106 -11.41 21.51 1.64
C GLN A 106 -12.30 21.34 0.41
N PRO A 107 -13.44 22.05 0.34
CA PRO A 107 -14.25 22.08 -0.88
C PRO A 107 -13.47 22.77 -2.01
N ASP A 108 -13.64 22.30 -3.24
CA ASP A 108 -13.15 22.97 -4.45
C ASP A 108 -14.30 23.74 -5.11
N PRO A 109 -14.37 25.07 -4.98
CA PRO A 109 -15.45 25.87 -5.57
C PRO A 109 -15.45 25.88 -7.10
N SER A 110 -14.33 25.50 -7.73
CA SER A 110 -14.20 25.44 -9.19
C SER A 110 -14.65 24.09 -9.79
N TRP A 111 -14.83 23.08 -8.93
CA TRP A 111 -15.18 21.74 -9.35
C TRP A 111 -16.57 21.68 -9.98
N ASN A 112 -16.70 20.91 -11.06
CA ASN A 112 -17.98 20.57 -11.66
C ASN A 112 -17.99 19.12 -12.20
N GLY A 113 -19.17 18.57 -12.44
CA GLY A 113 -19.31 17.16 -12.85
C GLY A 113 -18.92 16.84 -14.30
N LYS A 114 -18.46 17.82 -15.10
CA LYS A 114 -18.06 17.60 -16.49
C LYS A 114 -16.56 17.36 -16.64
N ASP A 115 -15.75 18.15 -15.96
CA ASP A 115 -14.27 18.12 -16.05
C ASP A 115 -13.57 18.21 -14.70
N GLY A 116 -14.33 18.20 -13.59
CA GLY A 116 -13.78 18.13 -12.26
C GLY A 116 -13.01 16.83 -12.02
N ARG A 117 -11.93 16.93 -11.24
CA ARG A 117 -11.11 15.79 -10.85
C ARG A 117 -11.94 14.74 -10.11
N VAL A 118 -11.63 13.47 -10.32
CA VAL A 118 -12.29 12.31 -9.67
C VAL A 118 -11.97 12.27 -8.18
N SER A 119 -10.78 12.74 -7.82
CA SER A 119 -10.25 12.71 -6.46
C SER A 119 -10.77 13.84 -5.56
N THR A 120 -11.45 14.85 -6.09
CA THR A 120 -11.94 16.03 -5.35
C THR A 120 -13.44 16.25 -5.56
N SER A 121 -14.02 17.24 -4.88
CA SER A 121 -15.39 17.67 -5.14
C SER A 121 -15.64 19.12 -4.75
N SER A 122 -16.81 19.65 -5.11
CA SER A 122 -17.33 20.91 -4.54
C SER A 122 -17.68 20.78 -3.04
N ALA A 123 -17.76 19.56 -2.54
CA ALA A 123 -17.84 19.23 -1.12
C ALA A 123 -16.42 19.03 -0.51
N PRO A 124 -16.23 19.11 0.82
CA PRO A 124 -14.95 18.83 1.48
C PRO A 124 -14.59 17.34 1.44
N TYR A 125 -14.27 16.84 0.25
CA TYR A 125 -13.98 15.45 -0.06
C TYR A 125 -12.70 15.38 -0.88
N LYS A 126 -11.75 14.53 -0.45
CA LYS A 126 -10.50 14.29 -1.17
C LYS A 126 -10.12 12.81 -1.09
N VAL A 127 -9.51 12.29 -2.16
CA VAL A 127 -8.87 10.97 -2.16
C VAL A 127 -7.41 11.13 -2.56
N TYR A 128 -6.52 10.49 -1.80
CA TYR A 128 -5.11 10.35 -2.15
C TYR A 128 -4.74 8.88 -2.26
N ASN A 129 -3.75 8.58 -3.12
CA ASN A 129 -2.96 7.38 -2.96
C ASN A 129 -1.88 7.63 -1.91
N ILE A 130 -1.57 6.62 -1.09
CA ILE A 130 -0.46 6.64 -0.15
C ILE A 130 0.36 5.36 -0.33
N GLY A 131 1.64 5.54 -0.64
CA GLY A 131 2.56 4.49 -1.10
C GLY A 131 4.01 4.98 -1.11
N ASN A 132 4.95 4.20 -1.65
CA ASN A 132 6.37 4.51 -1.69
C ASN A 132 6.81 5.18 -3.02
N GLN A 133 6.02 5.05 -4.10
CA GLN A 133 6.36 5.47 -5.47
C GLN A 133 7.58 4.78 -6.10
N ASN A 134 8.19 3.84 -5.40
CA ASN A 134 9.35 3.09 -5.88
C ASN A 134 9.01 1.59 -5.81
N PRO A 135 8.42 1.00 -6.87
CA PRO A 135 8.07 -0.40 -6.88
C PRO A 135 9.34 -1.27 -6.84
N VAL A 136 9.36 -2.25 -5.94
CA VAL A 136 10.48 -3.16 -5.73
C VAL A 136 10.09 -4.56 -6.15
N LYS A 137 11.04 -5.33 -6.67
CA LYS A 137 10.80 -6.75 -6.99
C LYS A 137 10.61 -7.53 -5.71
N LEU A 138 9.65 -8.46 -5.72
CA LEU A 138 9.44 -9.37 -4.59
C LEU A 138 10.72 -10.14 -4.23
N MET A 139 11.55 -10.48 -5.22
CA MET A 139 12.83 -11.15 -4.99
C MET A 139 13.81 -10.28 -4.20
N ASP A 140 13.89 -8.97 -4.46
CA ASP A 140 14.78 -8.08 -3.70
C ASP A 140 14.34 -7.99 -2.24
N PHE A 141 13.01 -8.02 -2.00
CA PHE A 141 12.42 -8.09 -0.67
C PHE A 141 12.78 -9.39 0.07
N ILE A 142 12.73 -10.53 -0.62
CA ILE A 142 13.15 -11.82 -0.07
C ILE A 142 14.65 -11.83 0.21
N THR A 143 15.47 -11.33 -0.70
CA THR A 143 16.92 -11.24 -0.53
C THR A 143 17.30 -10.37 0.67
N ALA A 144 16.59 -9.26 0.92
CA ALA A 144 16.83 -8.45 2.10
C ALA A 144 16.53 -9.19 3.42
N ILE A 145 15.51 -10.07 3.44
CA ILE A 145 15.24 -10.97 4.57
C ILE A 145 16.39 -11.99 4.72
N GLU A 146 16.80 -12.63 3.62
CA GLU A 146 17.91 -13.61 3.61
C GLU A 146 19.21 -13.00 4.13
N ASN A 147 19.51 -11.76 3.73
CA ASN A 147 20.67 -11.01 4.20
C ASN A 147 20.63 -10.78 5.72
N LYS A 148 19.49 -10.35 6.25
CA LYS A 148 19.32 -10.07 7.69
C LYS A 148 19.38 -11.35 8.53
N LEU A 149 18.83 -12.46 8.03
CA LEU A 149 18.83 -13.74 8.74
C LEU A 149 20.10 -14.56 8.48
N GLY A 150 20.95 -14.20 7.51
CA GLY A 150 22.11 -14.99 7.13
C GLY A 150 21.76 -16.39 6.60
N LYS A 151 20.55 -16.58 6.05
CA LYS A 151 20.03 -17.87 5.58
C LYS A 151 19.37 -17.71 4.22
N THR A 152 19.50 -18.71 3.37
CA THR A 152 18.75 -18.81 2.10
C THR A 152 17.41 -19.47 2.36
N ILE A 153 16.33 -18.88 1.84
CA ILE A 153 14.97 -19.40 1.97
C ILE A 153 14.67 -20.28 0.75
N GLU A 154 14.13 -21.48 0.97
CA GLU A 154 13.63 -22.35 -0.10
C GLU A 154 12.36 -21.76 -0.72
N LYS A 155 12.23 -21.79 -2.05
CA LYS A 155 11.17 -21.08 -2.80
C LYS A 155 10.42 -22.04 -3.72
N ASN A 156 9.11 -22.15 -3.53
CA ASN A 156 8.21 -22.80 -4.48
C ASN A 156 7.76 -21.75 -5.50
N MET A 157 8.25 -21.85 -6.73
CA MET A 157 7.86 -20.93 -7.80
C MET A 157 6.50 -21.36 -8.37
N LEU A 158 5.50 -20.50 -8.23
CA LEU A 158 4.11 -20.78 -8.60
C LEU A 158 3.59 -19.81 -9.69
N PRO A 159 2.63 -20.24 -10.53
CA PRO A 159 1.95 -19.35 -11.47
C PRO A 159 1.16 -18.26 -10.71
N ILE A 160 0.87 -17.15 -11.37
CA ILE A 160 0.06 -16.07 -10.77
C ILE A 160 -1.34 -16.56 -10.39
N GLN A 161 -1.86 -16.09 -9.26
CA GLN A 161 -3.20 -16.45 -8.80
C GLN A 161 -4.29 -15.62 -9.51
N PRO A 162 -5.49 -16.18 -9.74
CA PRO A 162 -6.63 -15.40 -10.21
C PRO A 162 -6.97 -14.27 -9.22
N GLY A 163 -6.98 -13.03 -9.70
CA GLY A 163 -7.28 -11.85 -8.90
C GLY A 163 -6.05 -11.12 -8.35
N ASP A 164 -4.84 -11.65 -8.55
CA ASP A 164 -3.59 -10.92 -8.32
C ASP A 164 -3.22 -10.05 -9.51
N VAL A 165 -2.49 -8.96 -9.23
CA VAL A 165 -1.91 -8.08 -10.24
C VAL A 165 -0.39 -8.25 -10.30
N PRO A 166 0.21 -8.26 -11.51
CA PRO A 166 1.64 -8.49 -11.67
C PRO A 166 2.48 -7.35 -11.10
N ALA A 167 1.95 -6.12 -11.13
CA ALA A 167 2.62 -4.94 -10.62
C ALA A 167 1.62 -4.01 -9.90
N THR A 168 2.09 -3.40 -8.82
CA THR A 168 1.41 -2.26 -8.18
C THR A 168 2.40 -1.10 -8.13
N PHE A 169 1.98 0.08 -8.59
CA PHE A 169 2.76 1.31 -8.51
C PHE A 169 1.78 2.46 -8.26
N ALA A 170 1.89 3.09 -7.10
CA ALA A 170 1.08 4.24 -6.73
C ALA A 170 1.65 5.53 -7.34
N ASN A 171 0.83 6.29 -8.08
CA ASN A 171 1.10 7.72 -8.22
C ASN A 171 0.62 8.39 -6.92
N VAL A 172 1.53 9.04 -6.17
CA VAL A 172 1.16 9.79 -4.95
C VAL A 172 1.45 11.29 -5.08
N ASP A 173 1.67 11.78 -6.31
CA ASP A 173 2.02 13.18 -6.62
C ASP A 173 1.11 14.16 -5.87
N ASP A 174 -0.21 13.92 -5.90
CA ASP A 174 -1.19 14.73 -5.16
C ASP A 174 -0.83 14.89 -3.67
N LEU A 175 -0.45 13.80 -2.99
CA LEU A 175 -0.13 13.83 -1.56
C LEU A 175 1.23 14.50 -1.30
N VAL A 176 2.17 14.40 -2.25
CA VAL A 176 3.45 15.11 -2.20
C VAL A 176 3.26 16.61 -2.40
N GLU A 177 2.49 17.00 -3.42
CA GLU A 177 2.25 18.40 -3.78
C GLU A 177 1.42 19.11 -2.71
N ASP A 178 0.33 18.49 -2.26
CA ASP A 178 -0.59 19.11 -1.32
C ASP A 178 0.01 19.15 0.11
N LEU A 179 0.67 18.07 0.56
CA LEU A 179 1.04 17.88 1.98
C LEU A 179 2.53 17.59 2.23
N GLY A 180 3.36 17.53 1.19
CA GLY A 180 4.81 17.28 1.32
C GLY A 180 5.16 15.87 1.76
N TYR A 181 4.30 14.88 1.54
CA TYR A 181 4.55 13.48 1.85
C TYR A 181 5.77 12.93 1.11
N LYS A 182 6.70 12.29 1.83
CA LYS A 182 7.96 11.78 1.27
C LYS A 182 8.38 10.50 1.99
N PRO A 183 7.98 9.31 1.49
CA PRO A 183 8.46 8.05 2.03
C PRO A 183 9.96 7.95 1.77
N ALA A 184 10.74 7.61 2.80
CA ALA A 184 12.19 7.67 2.71
C ALA A 184 12.89 6.39 3.23
N THR A 185 12.15 5.45 3.83
CA THR A 185 12.77 4.27 4.44
C THR A 185 13.28 3.29 3.38
N PRO A 186 14.59 3.00 3.33
CA PRO A 186 15.13 1.96 2.46
C PRO A 186 14.56 0.58 2.81
N ILE A 187 14.32 -0.27 1.81
CA ILE A 187 13.74 -1.61 2.01
C ILE A 187 14.55 -2.45 3.00
N GLN A 188 15.88 -2.45 2.90
CA GLN A 188 16.73 -3.22 3.81
C GLN A 188 16.56 -2.74 5.25
N GLU A 189 16.53 -1.42 5.48
CA GLU A 189 16.34 -0.84 6.82
C GLU A 189 14.98 -1.24 7.41
N GLY A 190 13.90 -1.10 6.63
CA GLY A 190 12.56 -1.48 7.10
C GLY A 190 12.43 -2.99 7.40
N ILE A 191 13.11 -3.84 6.63
CA ILE A 191 13.14 -5.30 6.86
C ILE A 191 13.96 -5.63 8.10
N ASP A 192 15.11 -4.99 8.28
CA ASP A 192 15.95 -5.17 9.46
C ASP A 192 15.17 -4.82 10.74
N ASN A 193 14.47 -3.69 10.74
CA ASN A 193 13.61 -3.25 11.84
C ASN A 193 12.51 -4.27 12.15
N PHE A 194 11.87 -4.84 11.11
CA PHE A 194 10.85 -5.87 11.28
C PHE A 194 11.43 -7.16 11.88
N VAL A 195 12.56 -7.64 11.34
CA VAL A 195 13.17 -8.89 11.82
C VAL A 195 13.64 -8.74 13.26
N ASP A 196 14.26 -7.61 13.61
CA ASP A 196 14.67 -7.33 14.99
C ASP A 196 13.47 -7.31 15.94
N TRP A 197 12.39 -6.65 15.55
CA TRP A 197 11.13 -6.70 16.30
C TRP A 197 10.58 -8.13 16.41
N TYR A 198 10.59 -8.91 15.34
CA TYR A 198 10.04 -10.26 15.32
C TYR A 198 10.78 -11.18 16.30
N LEU A 199 12.12 -11.16 16.23
CA LEU A 199 12.98 -11.97 17.09
C LEU A 199 12.80 -11.60 18.56
N ASP A 200 12.76 -10.31 18.89
CA ASP A 200 12.53 -9.87 20.27
C ASP A 200 11.11 -10.20 20.76
N PHE A 201 10.09 -9.95 19.94
CA PHE A 201 8.69 -10.13 20.35
C PHE A 201 8.34 -11.60 20.56
N PHE A 202 8.78 -12.49 19.67
CA PHE A 202 8.51 -13.94 19.76
C PHE A 202 9.59 -14.70 20.56
N LYS A 203 10.67 -14.04 20.99
CA LYS A 203 11.82 -14.66 21.68
C LYS A 203 12.46 -15.77 20.86
N GLU A 204 12.58 -15.53 19.55
CA GLU A 204 13.21 -16.41 18.58
C GLU A 204 14.71 -16.07 18.42
N THR A 205 15.49 -17.03 17.94
CA THR A 205 16.91 -16.83 17.61
C THR A 205 17.18 -17.27 16.18
N VAL A 206 18.09 -16.56 15.50
CA VAL A 206 18.56 -16.91 14.16
C VAL A 206 19.44 -18.14 14.20
#